data_AF-A0A2V3JJG3-F1
#
_entry.id   AF-A0A2V3JJG3-F1
#
_cell.length_a   1.000
_cell.length_b   1.000
_cell.length_c   1.000
_cell.angle_alpha   90.00
_cell.angle_beta   90.00
_cell.angle_gamma   90.00
#
_symmetry.space_group_name_H-M   'P 1'
#
loop_
_entity.id
_entity.type
_entity.pdbx_description
1 polymer ?
#
loop_
_entity_poly.entity_id
_entity_poly.type
_entity_poly.pdbx_seq_one_letter_code
_entity_poly.pdbx_strand_id
1 'polypeptide(L)'
;MSYEKEVRFGKPEPLPKNRDAVEYQFPFTVVDSSLIGSPEEESETKQHSVKVCITGVLVACWRLSRPDLVKVLFEYGKRHIAEKLEGGTLSDKEELYLSTSNYPDECPFDPSMISDPSQTSINVTNPEKKS
;
A
#
# COMPACT_ATOMS: atom_id res chain seq x y z
N MET A 1 -13.79 -10.95 -19.29
CA MET A 1 -12.38 -10.76 -19.67
C MET A 1 -11.65 -10.22 -18.44
N SER A 2 -10.58 -10.87 -17.99
CA SER A 2 -9.76 -10.37 -16.88
C SER A 2 -8.84 -9.25 -17.36
N TYR A 3 -8.78 -8.15 -16.63
CA TYR A 3 -7.88 -7.03 -16.94
C TYR A 3 -6.77 -7.00 -15.89
N GLU A 4 -5.53 -6.94 -16.36
CA GLU A 4 -4.37 -6.75 -15.51
C GLU A 4 -4.19 -5.25 -15.26
N LYS A 5 -3.98 -4.88 -14.01
CA LYS A 5 -3.68 -3.51 -13.60
C LYS A 5 -2.25 -3.45 -13.11
N GLU A 6 -1.48 -2.48 -13.60
CA GLU A 6 -0.19 -2.14 -13.00
C GLU A 6 -0.43 -1.10 -11.90
N VAL A 7 0.14 -1.36 -10.73
CA VAL A 7 0.18 -0.44 -9.59
C VAL A 7 1.60 0.04 -9.42
N ARG A 8 1.82 1.36 -9.49
CA ARG A 8 3.15 1.98 -9.27
C ARG A 8 3.13 2.78 -7.98
N PHE A 9 3.99 2.41 -7.03
CA PHE A 9 4.06 3.08 -5.74
C PHE A 9 5.02 4.26 -5.78
N GLY A 10 4.61 5.35 -5.12
CA GLY A 10 5.39 6.57 -4.99
C GLY A 10 6.22 6.60 -3.72
N LYS A 11 6.81 7.78 -3.45
CA LYS A 11 7.58 8.02 -2.25
C LYS A 11 6.66 8.03 -1.01
N PRO A 12 7.00 7.30 0.07
CA PRO A 12 6.21 7.32 1.30
C PRO A 12 6.35 8.65 2.03
N GLU A 13 5.26 9.12 2.60
CA GLU A 13 5.19 10.40 3.30
C GLU A 13 4.80 10.18 4.77
N PRO A 14 5.63 10.59 5.75
CA PRO A 14 5.24 10.54 7.15
C PRO A 14 4.14 11.57 7.40
N LEU A 15 3.07 11.18 8.08
CA LEU A 15 2.02 12.11 8.48
C LEU A 15 2.31 12.74 9.85
N PRO A 16 1.78 13.95 10.13
CA PRO A 16 1.96 14.61 11.41
C PRO A 16 1.50 13.75 12.59
N LYS A 17 2.32 13.66 13.64
CA LYS A 17 1.97 12.91 14.85
C LYS A 17 0.92 13.68 15.66
N ASN A 18 -0.34 13.25 15.56
CA ASN A 18 -1.47 13.82 16.29
C ASN A 18 -1.99 12.92 17.44
N ARG A 19 -1.45 11.70 17.57
CA ARG A 19 -1.80 10.70 18.58
C ARG A 19 -0.63 9.76 18.87
N ASP A 20 -0.82 8.80 19.78
CA ASP A 20 0.17 7.74 20.04
C ASP A 20 0.15 6.66 18.94
N ALA A 21 0.50 7.09 17.74
CA ALA A 21 0.64 6.25 16.57
C ALA A 21 1.73 6.80 15.65
N VAL A 22 2.21 5.94 14.75
CA VAL A 22 3.01 6.30 13.59
C VAL A 22 2.15 6.11 12.36
N GLU A 23 2.13 7.11 11.48
CA GLU A 23 1.29 7.12 10.29
C GLU A 23 2.13 7.47 9.07
N TYR A 24 1.96 6.68 8.02
CA TYR A 24 2.54 6.93 6.70
C TYR A 24 1.45 6.89 5.65
N GLN A 25 1.54 7.81 4.69
CA GLN A 25 0.78 7.77 3.45
C GLN A 25 1.67 7.23 2.34
N PHE A 26 1.15 6.25 1.61
CA PHE A 26 1.80 5.66 0.44
C PHE A 26 0.96 6.04 -0.78
N PRO A 27 1.37 7.08 -1.55
CA PRO A 27 0.73 7.39 -2.82
C PRO A 27 1.02 6.29 -3.83
N PHE A 28 0.06 5.99 -4.69
CA PHE A 28 0.25 5.06 -5.81
C PHE A 28 -0.62 5.43 -6.99
N THR A 29 -0.26 4.93 -8.15
CA THR A 29 -1.10 5.03 -9.35
C THR A 29 -1.54 3.66 -9.81
N VAL A 30 -2.67 3.63 -10.50
CA VAL A 30 -3.22 2.43 -11.13
C VAL A 30 -3.52 2.73 -12.58
N VAL A 31 -3.04 1.89 -13.49
CA VAL A 31 -3.33 1.96 -14.93
C VAL A 31 -3.64 0.58 -15.46
N ASP A 32 -4.43 0.49 -16.53
CA ASP A 32 -4.60 -0.77 -17.25
C ASP A 32 -3.28 -1.18 -17.89
N SER A 33 -2.83 -2.40 -17.65
CA SER A 33 -1.58 -2.90 -18.22
C SER A 33 -1.60 -2.88 -19.75
N SER A 34 -2.78 -2.95 -20.39
CA SER A 34 -2.90 -2.85 -21.85
C SER A 34 -2.63 -1.46 -22.41
N LEU A 35 -2.66 -0.41 -21.57
CA LEU A 35 -2.49 0.98 -21.99
C LEU A 35 -1.05 1.47 -21.80
N ILE A 36 -0.17 0.68 -21.19
CA ILE A 36 1.21 1.09 -20.95
C ILE A 36 1.93 1.30 -22.29
N GLY A 37 2.52 2.48 -22.46
CA GLY A 37 3.18 2.93 -23.69
C GLY A 37 2.22 3.45 -24.76
N SER A 38 0.91 3.45 -24.52
CA SER A 38 -0.08 4.05 -25.42
C SER A 38 -0.24 5.54 -25.13
N PRO A 39 -0.74 6.34 -26.09
CA PRO A 39 -1.06 7.76 -25.85
C PRO A 39 -2.07 7.98 -24.72
N GLU A 40 -2.92 7.00 -24.44
CA GLU A 40 -3.98 7.06 -23.43
C GLU A 40 -3.50 6.72 -22.01
N GLU A 41 -2.27 6.20 -21.83
CA GLU A 41 -1.72 5.80 -20.52
C GLU A 41 -1.92 6.90 -19.47
N GLU A 42 -1.52 8.13 -19.80
CA GLU A 42 -1.55 9.25 -18.88
C GLU A 42 -2.99 9.63 -18.50
N SER A 43 -3.89 9.70 -19.48
CA SER A 43 -5.29 10.07 -19.25
C SER A 43 -6.08 9.03 -18.45
N GLU A 44 -5.69 7.75 -18.54
CA GLU A 44 -6.37 6.64 -17.85
C GLU A 44 -5.67 6.24 -16.54
N THR A 45 -4.50 6.82 -16.24
CA THR A 45 -3.79 6.60 -14.97
C THR A 45 -4.53 7.30 -13.83
N LYS A 46 -4.94 6.53 -12.83
CA LYS A 46 -5.63 7.04 -11.63
C LYS A 46 -4.67 7.16 -10.47
N GLN A 47 -4.78 8.26 -9.73
CA GLN A 47 -4.00 8.49 -8.50
C GLN A 47 -4.81 8.06 -7.28
N HIS A 48 -4.14 7.36 -6.38
CA HIS A 48 -4.71 6.83 -5.14
C HIS A 48 -3.71 7.01 -3.99
N SER A 49 -4.16 6.74 -2.77
CA SER A 49 -3.29 6.66 -1.61
C SER A 49 -3.78 5.63 -0.60
N VAL A 50 -2.85 4.99 0.10
CA VAL A 50 -3.15 4.18 1.29
C VAL A 50 -2.44 4.76 2.49
N LYS A 51 -3.20 5.05 3.55
CA LYS A 51 -2.67 5.45 4.84
C LYS A 51 -2.55 4.22 5.72
N VAL A 52 -1.34 3.92 6.19
CA VAL A 52 -1.11 2.85 7.16
C VAL A 52 -0.73 3.46 8.50
N CYS A 53 -1.55 3.15 9.50
CA CYS A 53 -1.39 3.61 10.87
C CYS A 53 -1.01 2.43 11.75
N ILE A 54 -0.01 2.61 12.61
CA ILE A 54 0.41 1.64 13.61
C ILE A 54 0.44 2.28 15.00
N THR A 55 -0.11 1.61 16.00
CA THR A 55 -0.12 2.13 17.38
C THR A 55 1.27 2.18 17.99
N GLY A 56 1.49 3.12 18.92
CA GLY A 56 2.76 3.22 19.66
C GLY A 56 3.13 1.92 20.39
N VAL A 57 2.13 1.23 20.94
CA VAL A 57 2.32 -0.09 21.59
C VAL A 57 2.86 -1.11 20.60
N LEU A 58 2.25 -1.27 19.42
CA LEU A 58 2.70 -2.27 18.45
C LEU A 58 4.09 -1.92 17.87
N VAL A 59 4.39 -0.63 17.66
CA VAL A 59 5.75 -0.17 17.30
C VAL A 59 6.76 -0.60 18.36
N ALA A 60 6.42 -0.45 19.65
CA ALA A 60 7.29 -0.85 20.75
C ALA A 60 7.49 -2.37 20.82
N CYS A 61 6.47 -3.17 20.47
CA CYS A 61 6.59 -4.62 20.39
C CYS A 61 7.50 -5.05 19.24
N TRP A 62 7.37 -4.44 18.05
CA TRP A 62 8.13 -4.82 16.86
C TRP A 62 9.59 -4.38 16.88
N ARG A 63 9.95 -3.35 17.64
CA ARG A 63 11.34 -2.89 17.86
C ARG A 63 12.14 -2.63 16.58
N LEU A 64 11.45 -2.26 15.50
CA LEU A 64 12.07 -1.97 14.22
C LEU A 64 12.71 -0.57 14.20
N SER A 65 13.76 -0.42 13.39
CA SER A 65 14.26 0.90 13.03
C SER A 65 13.19 1.67 12.22
N ARG A 66 13.28 3.00 12.15
CA ARG A 66 12.35 3.79 11.33
C ARG A 66 12.33 3.36 9.85
N PRO A 67 13.49 3.18 9.17
CA PRO A 67 13.51 2.69 7.80
C PRO A 67 12.84 1.32 7.63
N ASP A 68 13.11 0.38 8.54
CA ASP A 68 12.52 -0.96 8.50
C ASP A 68 11.02 -0.93 8.76
N LEU A 69 10.57 -0.08 9.70
CA LEU A 69 9.16 0.12 9.96
C LEU A 69 8.44 0.61 8.71
N VAL A 70 8.98 1.60 7.98
CA VAL A 70 8.36 2.11 6.75
C VAL A 70 8.18 1.00 5.71
N LYS A 71 9.18 0.13 5.53
CA LYS A 71 9.09 -1.03 4.63
C LYS A 71 8.00 -2.00 5.07
N VAL A 72 7.92 -2.31 6.35
CA VAL A 72 6.90 -3.21 6.89
C VAL A 72 5.50 -2.62 6.72
N LEU A 73 5.30 -1.34 7.03
CA LEU A 73 4.02 -0.66 6.81
C LEU A 73 3.64 -0.65 5.32
N PHE A 74 4.62 -0.46 4.44
CA PHE A 74 4.44 -0.57 3.00
C PHE A 74 3.97 -1.97 2.58
N GLU A 75 4.58 -3.04 3.09
CA GLU A 75 4.19 -4.41 2.75
C GLU A 75 2.73 -4.69 3.11
N TYR A 76 2.27 -4.23 4.28
CA TYR A 76 0.86 -4.31 4.66
C TYR A 76 -0.04 -3.49 3.72
N GLY A 77 0.33 -2.24 3.42
CA GLY A 77 -0.40 -1.39 2.50
C GLY A 77 -0.50 -1.99 1.10
N LYS A 78 0.61 -2.52 0.57
CA LYS A 78 0.69 -3.18 -0.74
C LYS A 78 -0.25 -4.38 -0.84
N ARG A 79 -0.25 -5.25 0.18
CA ARG A 79 -1.17 -6.42 0.23
C ARG A 79 -2.63 -5.99 0.29
N HIS A 80 -2.95 -5.00 1.12
CA HIS A 80 -4.30 -4.43 1.21
C HIS A 80 -4.76 -3.87 -0.14
N ILE A 81 -3.90 -3.15 -0.87
CA ILE A 81 -4.22 -2.64 -2.21
C ILE A 81 -4.45 -3.77 -3.22
N ALA A 82 -3.61 -4.81 -3.20
CA ALA A 82 -3.81 -5.97 -4.06
C ALA A 82 -5.17 -6.64 -3.80
N GLU A 83 -5.51 -6.90 -2.53
CA GLU A 83 -6.80 -7.47 -2.13
C GLU A 83 -7.98 -6.59 -2.55
N LYS A 84 -7.87 -5.26 -2.42
CA LYS A 84 -8.91 -4.31 -2.82
C LYS A 84 -9.12 -4.26 -4.33
N LEU A 85 -8.04 -4.33 -5.10
CA LEU A 85 -8.07 -4.39 -6.57
C LEU A 85 -8.66 -5.71 -7.06
N GLU A 86 -8.24 -6.83 -6.48
CA GLU A 86 -8.82 -8.16 -6.76
C GLU A 86 -10.29 -8.25 -6.34
N GLY A 87 -10.69 -7.54 -5.30
CA GLY A 87 -12.08 -7.47 -4.88
C GLY A 87 -12.93 -6.45 -5.65
N GLY A 88 -12.33 -5.62 -6.51
CA GLY A 88 -13.02 -4.51 -7.18
C GLY A 88 -13.59 -3.44 -6.22
N THR A 89 -13.01 -3.31 -5.02
CA THR A 89 -13.48 -2.40 -3.95
C THR A 89 -12.51 -1.27 -3.63
N LEU A 90 -11.49 -1.08 -4.48
CA LEU A 90 -10.50 -0.03 -4.29
C LEU A 90 -11.14 1.37 -4.33
N SER A 91 -10.87 2.16 -3.30
CA SER A 91 -11.25 3.57 -3.21
C SER A 91 -10.06 4.50 -3.54
N ASP A 92 -10.33 5.79 -3.74
CA ASP A 92 -9.28 6.80 -3.97
C ASP A 92 -8.33 6.95 -2.75
N LYS A 93 -8.89 6.73 -1.55
CA LYS A 93 -8.17 6.78 -0.28
C LYS A 93 -8.50 5.55 0.55
N GLU A 94 -7.50 4.74 0.79
CA GLU A 94 -7.58 3.55 1.64
C GLU A 94 -6.94 3.83 2.99
N GLU A 95 -7.42 3.17 4.04
CA GLU A 95 -6.85 3.25 5.38
C GLU A 95 -6.69 1.86 5.98
N LEU A 96 -5.53 1.61 6.59
CA LEU A 96 -5.22 0.39 7.33
C LEU A 96 -4.72 0.75 8.72
N TYR A 97 -5.25 0.08 9.73
CA TYR A 97 -4.93 0.32 11.13
C TYR A 97 -4.36 -0.94 11.78
N LEU A 98 -3.14 -0.84 12.28
CA LEU A 98 -2.38 -1.93 12.90
C LEU A 98 -2.28 -1.71 14.41
N SER A 99 -2.81 -2.64 15.19
CA SER A 99 -2.73 -2.67 16.65
C SER A 99 -2.51 -4.10 17.16
N THR A 100 -2.14 -4.23 18.43
CA THR A 100 -1.99 -5.53 19.11
C THR A 100 -3.31 -6.33 19.18
N SER A 101 -4.45 -5.70 18.87
CA SER A 101 -5.76 -6.35 18.81
C SER A 101 -6.04 -7.07 17.49
N ASN A 102 -5.31 -6.74 16.41
CA ASN A 102 -5.53 -7.31 15.07
C ASN A 102 -4.25 -7.81 14.38
N TYR A 103 -3.07 -7.57 14.95
CA TYR A 103 -1.79 -8.08 14.45
C TYR A 103 -0.94 -8.66 15.59
N PRO A 104 -0.04 -9.61 15.28
CA PRO A 104 0.83 -10.21 16.27
C PRO A 104 1.80 -9.20 16.89
N ASP A 105 2.14 -9.43 18.16
CA ASP A 105 3.11 -8.62 18.91
C ASP A 105 4.53 -8.74 18.34
N GLU A 106 4.83 -9.81 17.61
CA GLU A 106 6.07 -9.95 16.84
C GLU A 106 5.83 -9.60 15.37
N CYS A 107 6.77 -8.84 14.77
CA CYS A 107 6.67 -8.49 13.35
C CYS A 107 6.83 -9.74 12.49
N PRO A 108 5.84 -10.13 11.65
CA PRO A 108 5.91 -11.35 10.86
C PRO A 108 6.76 -11.21 9.59
N PHE A 109 7.32 -10.03 9.34
CA PHE A 109 8.08 -9.71 8.14
C PHE A 109 9.55 -9.44 8.44
N ASP A 110 10.40 -9.92 7.55
CA ASP A 110 11.81 -9.55 7.48
C ASP A 110 11.97 -8.28 6.59
N PRO A 111 12.34 -7.11 7.16
CA PRO A 111 12.49 -5.87 6.40
C PRO A 111 13.57 -5.91 5.31
N SER A 112 14.54 -6.82 5.41
CA SER A 112 15.60 -6.97 4.40
C SER A 112 15.09 -7.56 3.08
N MET A 113 13.99 -8.32 3.15
CA MET A 113 13.30 -8.93 2.01
C MET A 113 12.28 -8.00 1.36
N ILE A 114 12.01 -6.83 1.97
CA ILE A 114 11.04 -5.85 1.47
C ILE A 114 11.77 -4.76 0.69
N SER A 115 11.37 -4.61 -0.58
CA SER A 115 11.83 -3.55 -1.48
C SER A 115 11.43 -2.15 -0.98
N ASP A 116 12.16 -1.15 -1.45
CA ASP A 116 11.78 0.24 -1.19
C ASP A 116 10.41 0.56 -1.85
N PRO A 117 9.50 1.26 -1.15
CA PRO A 117 8.19 1.57 -1.70
C PRO A 117 8.25 2.31 -3.03
N SER A 118 9.18 3.26 -3.18
CA SER A 118 9.27 4.14 -4.37
C SER A 118 9.82 3.45 -5.62
N GLN A 119 10.33 2.22 -5.47
CA GLN A 119 10.89 1.41 -6.56
C GLN A 119 10.03 0.17 -6.84
N THR A 120 8.83 0.09 -6.25
CA THR A 120 7.99 -1.08 -6.35
C THR A 120 6.82 -0.82 -7.31
N SER A 121 6.63 -1.75 -8.24
CA SER A 121 5.36 -1.93 -8.95
C SER A 121 4.87 -3.36 -8.80
N ILE A 122 3.56 -3.54 -8.87
CA ILE A 122 2.93 -4.87 -8.87
C ILE A 122 1.87 -4.93 -9.97
N ASN A 123 1.64 -6.13 -10.48
CA ASN A 123 0.50 -6.40 -11.34
C ASN A 123 -0.58 -7.13 -10.54
N VAL A 124 -1.83 -6.70 -10.74
CA VAL A 124 -2.99 -7.27 -10.05
C VAL A 124 -4.09 -7.58 -11.06
N THR A 125 -4.68 -8.77 -10.94
CA THR A 125 -5.81 -9.17 -11.80
C THR A 125 -7.12 -8.70 -11.18
N ASN A 126 -7.89 -7.87 -11.91
CA ASN A 126 -9.19 -7.38 -11.43
C ASN A 126 -10.35 -8.16 -12.09
N PRO A 127 -11.26 -8.77 -11.31
CA PRO A 127 -12.47 -9.41 -11.83
C PRO A 127 -13.55 -8.35 -12.14
N GLU A 128 -13.48 -7.78 -13.34
CA GLU A 128 -14.51 -6.99 -14.04
C GLU A 128 -15.13 -5.75 -13.33
N LYS A 129 -15.22 -4.64 -14.07
CA LYS A 129 -16.14 -3.53 -13.74
C LYS A 129 -17.59 -4.04 -13.90
N LYS A 130 -18.34 -4.17 -12.80
CA LYS A 130 -19.81 -4.15 -12.91
C LYS A 130 -20.21 -2.75 -13.39
N SER A 131 -20.58 -2.66 -14.66
CA SER A 131 -21.20 -1.48 -15.26
C SER A 131 -22.62 -1.29 -14.77
#